data_AF-A0A9Q0YQ16-F1
#
_entry.id   AF-A0A9Q0YQ16-F1
#
_cell.length_a   1.000
_cell.length_b   1.000
_cell.length_c   1.000
_cell.angle_alpha   90.00
_cell.angle_beta   90.00
_cell.angle_gamma   90.00
#
_symmetry.space_group_name_H-M   'P 1'
#
loop_
_entity.id
_entity.type
_entity.pdbx_description
1 polymer ?
#
loop_
_entity_poly.entity_id
_entity_poly.type
_entity_poly.pdbx_seq_one_letter_code
_entity_poly.pdbx_strand_id
1 'polypeptide(L)'
;MPLGCRDAETFRLRNNWNPPLGRDPHLESFISAVRQDVQDFQAPKYVRDNLTKGERAALRNLRKDNSITIKPENKGPAFVIQNTTDYVSKAEKELSNLMPEIIRFRKL
;
A
#
# COMPACT_ATOMS: atom_id res chain seq x y z
N MET A 1 -18.46 43.86 3.38
CA MET A 1 -17.05 43.48 3.63
C MET A 1 -17.02 41.98 3.92
N PRO A 2 -16.28 41.14 3.18
CA PRO A 2 -16.14 39.74 3.53
C PRO A 2 -14.90 39.56 4.41
N LEU A 3 -15.08 39.02 5.62
CA LEU A 3 -13.98 38.45 6.39
C LEU A 3 -13.79 37.02 5.92
N GLY A 4 -12.70 36.78 5.20
CA GLY A 4 -12.33 35.47 4.70
C GLY A 4 -11.97 34.55 5.86
N CYS A 5 -12.79 33.53 6.09
CA CYS A 5 -12.39 32.33 6.82
C CYS A 5 -11.37 31.60 5.95
N ARG A 6 -10.09 31.84 6.20
CA ARG A 6 -9.04 30.89 5.83
C ARG A 6 -9.16 29.74 6.80
N ASP A 7 -9.86 28.69 6.39
CA ASP A 7 -9.69 27.38 7.00
C ASP A 7 -8.26 26.93 6.69
N ALA A 8 -7.32 27.40 7.50
CA ALA A 8 -6.02 26.76 7.60
C ALA A 8 -6.31 25.37 8.17
N GLU A 9 -6.35 24.37 7.29
CA GLU A 9 -6.40 22.97 7.67
C GLU A 9 -5.28 22.72 8.69
N THR A 10 -5.63 22.70 9.96
CA THR A 10 -4.72 22.34 11.04
C THR A 10 -4.55 20.83 10.92
N PHE A 11 -3.54 20.41 10.16
CA PHE A 11 -3.08 19.03 10.17
C PHE A 11 -2.92 18.62 11.64
N ARG A 12 -3.70 17.62 12.08
CA ARG A 12 -3.58 17.11 13.45
C ARG A 12 -2.14 16.63 13.62
N LEU A 13 -1.46 17.15 14.65
CA LEU A 13 -0.17 16.61 15.05
C LEU A 13 -0.30 15.11 15.25
N ARG A 14 0.62 14.34 14.67
CA ARG A 14 0.60 12.88 14.79
C ARG A 14 0.66 12.53 16.27
N ASN A 15 -0.30 11.73 16.72
CA ASN A 15 -0.28 11.21 18.07
C ASN A 15 0.86 10.17 18.17
N ASN A 16 1.83 10.42 19.05
CA ASN A 16 2.94 9.49 19.35
C ASN A 16 2.53 8.37 20.31
N TRP A 17 1.25 8.28 20.67
CA TRP A 17 0.77 7.24 21.56
C TRP A 17 0.93 5.86 20.94
N ASN A 18 1.70 5.02 21.64
CA ASN A 18 1.78 3.58 21.44
C ASN A 18 1.31 2.91 22.72
N PRO A 19 0.41 1.92 22.69
CA PRO A 19 -0.02 1.25 23.91
C PRO A 19 1.17 0.60 24.62
N PRO A 20 1.19 0.60 25.97
CA PRO A 20 2.20 -0.15 26.72
C PRO A 20 2.06 -1.65 26.41
N LEU A 21 3.21 -2.31 26.19
CA LEU A 21 3.30 -3.75 25.94
C LEU A 21 2.81 -4.53 27.17
N GLY A 22 2.17 -5.68 26.96
CA GLY A 22 1.79 -6.58 28.07
C GLY A 22 0.61 -6.10 28.91
N ARG A 23 -0.19 -5.13 28.44
CA ARG A 23 -1.36 -4.62 29.17
C ARG A 23 -2.43 -5.70 29.39
N ASP A 24 -2.57 -6.63 28.47
CA ASP A 24 -3.57 -7.71 28.53
C ASP A 24 -2.92 -9.06 28.19
N PRO A 25 -2.78 -9.97 29.16
CA PRO A 25 -2.19 -11.30 28.92
C PRO A 25 -2.91 -12.13 27.86
N HIS A 26 -4.24 -11.98 27.73
CA HIS A 26 -5.02 -12.74 26.76
C HIS A 26 -4.75 -12.24 25.34
N LEU A 27 -4.62 -10.92 25.17
CA LEU A 27 -4.27 -10.32 23.88
C LEU A 27 -2.86 -10.72 23.45
N GLU A 28 -1.89 -10.68 24.37
CA GLU A 28 -0.52 -11.11 24.09
C GLU A 28 -0.46 -12.59 23.72
N SER A 29 -1.19 -13.44 24.44
CA SER A 29 -1.29 -14.87 24.13
C SER A 29 -1.90 -15.11 22.75
N PHE A 30 -2.96 -14.39 22.39
CA PHE A 30 -3.58 -14.49 21.06
C PHE A 30 -2.63 -14.03 19.95
N ILE A 31 -1.97 -12.88 20.13
CA ILE A 31 -0.98 -12.37 19.17
C ILE A 31 0.17 -13.37 19.00
N SER A 32 0.67 -13.93 20.10
CA SER A 32 1.73 -14.94 20.08
C SER A 32 1.29 -16.19 19.32
N ALA A 33 0.09 -16.71 19.60
CA ALA A 33 -0.44 -17.89 18.92
C ALA A 33 -0.59 -17.66 17.42
N VAL A 34 -1.20 -16.55 16.99
CA VAL A 34 -1.36 -16.24 15.56
C VAL A 34 0.00 -16.06 14.87
N ARG A 35 0.98 -15.41 15.52
CA ARG A 35 2.33 -15.30 14.98
C ARG A 35 2.98 -16.67 14.80
N GLN A 36 2.81 -17.56 15.77
CA GLN A 36 3.34 -18.92 15.72
C GLN A 36 2.67 -19.72 14.59
N ASP A 37 1.34 -19.66 14.46
CA ASP A 37 0.60 -20.32 13.39
C ASP A 37 1.08 -19.86 11.99
N VAL A 38 1.37 -18.57 11.83
CA VAL A 38 1.92 -18.03 10.57
C VAL A 38 3.35 -18.50 10.32
N GLN A 39 4.19 -18.62 11.36
CA GLN A 39 5.56 -19.11 11.24
C GLN A 39 5.61 -20.62 10.93
N ASP A 40 4.73 -21.38 11.56
CA ASP A 40 4.63 -22.83 11.41
C ASP A 40 3.84 -23.24 10.16
N PHE A 41 3.17 -22.28 9.51
CA PHE A 41 2.43 -22.51 8.29
C PHE A 41 3.35 -23.03 7.17
N GLN A 42 3.16 -24.29 6.83
CA GLN A 42 3.78 -24.89 5.66
C GLN A 42 2.78 -24.92 4.52
N ALA A 43 3.08 -24.17 3.46
CA ALA A 43 2.27 -24.21 2.25
C ALA A 43 2.18 -25.65 1.72
N PRO A 44 0.99 -26.10 1.29
CA PRO A 44 0.85 -27.45 0.73
C PRO A 44 1.76 -27.60 -0.50
N LYS A 45 2.41 -28.76 -0.61
CA LYS A 45 3.37 -29.08 -1.69
C LYS A 45 2.78 -28.90 -3.10
N TYR A 46 1.46 -29.08 -3.22
CA TYR A 46 0.73 -28.88 -4.46
C TYR A 46 -0.53 -28.06 -4.21
N VAL A 47 -0.58 -26.87 -4.81
CA VAL A 47 -1.78 -26.04 -4.89
C VAL A 47 -2.44 -26.34 -6.23
N ARG A 48 -3.74 -26.68 -6.21
CA ARG A 48 -4.50 -26.82 -7.45
C ARG A 48 -4.65 -25.45 -8.10
N ASP A 49 -4.48 -25.41 -9.41
CA ASP A 49 -4.79 -24.22 -10.20
C ASP A 49 -6.28 -23.88 -10.03
N ASN A 50 -6.56 -22.71 -9.48
CA ASN A 50 -7.92 -22.21 -9.30
C ASN A 50 -8.42 -21.43 -10.53
N LEU A 51 -7.64 -21.36 -11.60
CA LEU A 51 -8.00 -20.68 -12.84
C LEU A 51 -8.38 -21.67 -13.94
N THR A 52 -9.40 -21.32 -14.69
CA THR A 52 -9.71 -21.99 -15.95
C THR A 52 -8.64 -21.71 -17.01
N LYS A 53 -8.60 -22.54 -18.06
CA LYS A 53 -7.68 -22.33 -19.19
C LYS A 53 -7.87 -20.96 -19.85
N GLY A 54 -9.11 -20.48 -19.91
CA GLY A 54 -9.47 -19.18 -20.47
C GLY A 54 -8.93 -18.02 -19.63
N GLU A 55 -9.17 -18.04 -18.31
CA GLU A 55 -8.65 -17.02 -17.39
C GLU A 55 -7.12 -16.99 -17.39
N ARG A 56 -6.48 -18.16 -17.38
CA ARG A 56 -5.02 -18.24 -17.47
C ARG A 56 -4.49 -17.69 -18.79
N ALA A 57 -5.20 -17.91 -19.90
CA ALA A 57 -4.85 -17.31 -21.19
C ALA A 57 -5.06 -15.79 -21.17
N ALA A 58 -6.15 -15.31 -20.60
CA ALA A 58 -6.44 -13.89 -20.44
C ALA A 58 -5.34 -13.20 -19.60
N LEU A 59 -4.92 -13.77 -18.47
CA LEU A 59 -3.82 -13.23 -17.66
C LEU A 59 -2.49 -13.22 -18.40
N ARG A 60 -2.20 -14.25 -19.20
CA ARG A 60 -0.99 -14.26 -20.05
C ARG A 60 -1.02 -13.17 -21.12
N ASN A 61 -2.19 -12.90 -21.69
CA ASN A 61 -2.35 -11.83 -22.67
C ASN A 61 -2.25 -10.46 -22.00
N LEU A 62 -2.92 -10.28 -20.86
CA LEU A 62 -2.87 -9.08 -20.05
C LEU A 62 -1.44 -8.73 -19.63
N ARG A 63 -0.63 -9.74 -19.25
CA ARG A 63 0.78 -9.55 -18.89
C ARG A 63 1.66 -9.09 -20.05
N LYS A 64 1.27 -9.34 -21.29
CA LYS A 64 2.01 -8.92 -22.50
C LYS A 64 1.64 -7.52 -22.96
N ASP A 65 0.58 -6.94 -22.40
CA ASP A 65 0.14 -5.60 -22.76
C ASP A 65 0.99 -4.56 -22.03
N ASN A 66 1.87 -3.89 -22.78
CA ASN A 66 2.75 -2.84 -22.26
C ASN A 66 2.03 -1.49 -22.09
N SER A 67 0.80 -1.35 -22.59
CA SER A 67 0.01 -0.12 -22.45
C SER A 67 -0.58 0.07 -21.06
N ILE A 68 -0.58 -0.99 -20.25
CA ILE A 68 -1.08 -0.99 -18.88
C ILE A 68 0.03 -1.36 -17.88
N THR A 69 -0.06 -0.76 -16.70
CA THR A 69 0.78 -1.04 -15.55
C THR A 69 -0.11 -1.60 -14.44
N ILE A 70 0.26 -2.77 -13.93
CA ILE A 70 -0.44 -3.45 -12.82
C ILE A 70 0.44 -3.34 -11.58
N LYS A 71 -0.08 -2.76 -10.50
CA LYS A 71 0.62 -2.64 -9.21
C LYS A 71 -0.23 -3.20 -8.08
N PRO A 72 0.38 -3.78 -7.04
CA PRO A 72 -0.31 -4.04 -5.79
C PRO A 72 -0.88 -2.73 -5.25
N GLU A 73 -2.13 -2.77 -4.79
CA GLU A 73 -2.71 -1.65 -4.08
C GLU A 73 -2.10 -1.59 -2.66
N ASN A 74 -1.96 -0.38 -2.11
CA ASN A 74 -1.28 -0.18 -0.83
C ASN A 74 -2.13 -0.67 0.36
N LYS A 75 -3.45 -0.58 0.24
CA LYS A 75 -4.45 -0.79 1.29
C LYS A 75 -5.33 -2.03 1.06
N GLY A 76 -4.72 -3.17 0.76
CA GLY A 76 -5.43 -4.45 0.79
C GLY A 76 -4.99 -5.44 -0.28
N PRO A 77 -5.75 -6.53 -0.47
CA PRO A 77 -5.44 -7.57 -1.45
C PRO A 77 -5.82 -7.19 -2.88
N ALA A 78 -6.03 -5.89 -3.16
CA ALA A 78 -6.45 -5.40 -4.45
C ALA A 78 -5.24 -5.07 -5.36
N PHE A 79 -5.53 -4.92 -6.65
CA PHE A 79 -4.56 -4.47 -7.64
C PHE A 79 -5.09 -3.22 -8.34
N VAL A 80 -4.19 -2.29 -8.65
CA VAL A 80 -4.48 -1.12 -9.47
C VAL A 80 -4.00 -1.40 -10.88
N ILE A 81 -4.88 -1.18 -11.86
CA ILE A 81 -4.57 -1.22 -13.29
C ILE A 81 -4.67 0.20 -13.81
N GLN A 82 -3.59 0.69 -14.41
CA GLN A 82 -3.53 2.04 -14.95
C GLN A 82 -2.84 2.05 -16.31
N ASN A 83 -3.20 2.98 -17.18
CA ASN A 83 -2.42 3.23 -18.39
C ASN A 83 -0.97 3.60 -18.02
N THR A 84 -0.01 2.98 -18.71
CA THR A 84 1.43 3.16 -18.44
C THR A 84 1.91 4.60 -18.64
N THR A 85 1.45 5.32 -19.67
CA THR A 85 1.89 6.70 -19.92
C THR A 85 1.38 7.65 -18.84
N ASP A 86 0.14 7.46 -18.40
CA ASP A 86 -0.45 8.26 -17.33
C ASP A 86 0.21 7.96 -15.98
N TYR A 87 0.61 6.72 -15.76
CA TYR A 87 1.33 6.32 -14.55
C TYR A 87 2.71 6.99 -14.48
N VAL A 88 3.48 6.93 -15.56
CA VAL A 88 4.82 7.53 -15.64
C VAL A 88 4.74 9.05 -15.50
N SER A 89 3.84 9.71 -16.24
CA SER A 89 3.72 11.17 -16.18
C SER A 89 3.30 11.69 -14.79
N LYS A 90 2.39 10.98 -14.09
CA LYS A 90 2.05 11.31 -12.71
C LYS A 90 3.24 11.11 -11.77
N ALA A 91 3.96 10.00 -11.90
CA ALA A 91 5.14 9.74 -11.08
C ALA A 91 6.20 10.84 -11.30
N GLU A 92 6.51 11.19 -12.54
CA GLU A 92 7.46 12.27 -12.85
C GLU A 92 7.00 13.62 -12.29
N LYS A 93 5.70 13.93 -12.38
CA LYS A 93 5.12 15.14 -11.79
C LYS A 93 5.26 15.15 -10.26
N GLU A 94 5.00 14.04 -9.59
CA GLU A 94 5.14 13.93 -8.14
C GLU A 94 6.61 14.04 -7.71
N LEU A 95 7.52 13.34 -8.39
CA LEU A 95 8.96 13.43 -8.11
C LEU A 95 9.49 14.87 -8.31
N SER A 96 9.11 15.53 -9.41
CA SER A 96 9.53 16.91 -9.70
C SER A 96 8.92 17.92 -8.73
N ASN A 97 7.66 17.74 -8.33
CA ASN A 97 7.01 18.60 -7.33
C ASN A 97 7.56 18.38 -5.90
N LEU A 98 8.09 17.20 -5.58
CA LEU A 98 8.70 16.91 -4.27
C LEU A 98 10.17 17.37 -4.16
N MET A 99 10.89 17.56 -5.27
CA MET A 99 12.29 18.00 -5.25
C MET A 99 12.54 19.36 -4.55
N PRO A 100 11.69 20.41 -4.65
CA PRO A 100 11.92 21.66 -3.93
C PRO A 100 11.58 21.61 -2.41
N GLU A 101 10.85 20.61 -1.92
CA GLU A 101 10.56 20.47 -0.48
C GLU A 101 11.56 19.56 0.25
N ILE A 102 12.04 18.48 -0.39
CA ILE A 102 12.99 17.54 0.24
C ILE A 102 14.37 18.20 0.46
N ILE A 103 14.79 19.16 -0.39
CA ILE A 103 16.02 19.94 -0.18
C ILE A 103 15.92 20.84 1.07
N ARG A 104 14.71 21.27 1.49
CA ARG A 104 14.54 22.10 2.71
C ARG A 104 14.72 21.31 3.99
N PHE A 105 14.35 20.03 4.01
CA PHE A 105 14.46 19.17 5.20
C PHE A 105 15.86 18.58 5.43
N ARG A 106 16.78 18.69 4.46
CA ARG A 106 18.16 18.16 4.56
C ARG A 106 19.22 19.20 4.94
N LYS A 107 18.83 20.45 5.19
CA LYS A 107 19.71 21.58 5.53
C LYS A 107 19.60 22.05 6.98
N LEU A 108 19.00 21.25 7.86
CA LEU A 108 19.00 21.44 9.31
C LEU A 108 19.82 20.34 9.98
#